data_AF-A0A6V8CA69-F1
#
_entry.id   AF-A0A6V8CA69-F1
#
_cell.length_a   1.000
_cell.length_b   1.000
_cell.length_c   1.000
_cell.angle_alpha   90.00
_cell.angle_beta   90.00
_cell.angle_gamma   90.00
#
_symmetry.space_group_name_H-M   'P 1'
#
loop_
_entity.id
_entity.type
_entity.pdbx_description
1 polymer ?
#
loop_
_entity_poly.entity_id
_entity_poly.type
_entity_poly.pdbx_seq_one_letter_code
_entity_poly.pdbx_strand_id
1 'polypeptide(L)'
;THIDLIAEAASTNGDARAAIELLDTAVRNAESDGRRELRADDVQRAAAELPSTHADGLVDELNLHQLLVLLAIARRLRRADHITSGDIDQLYAVVCEEHETNPRSHTTIWKIVKEIEAKGLVATRVAPVGSGRGRTTHVTMPTVLPADLIPRIEDEVPRRRR
;
A
#
# COMPACT_ATOMS: atom_id res chain seq x y z
N THR A 1 -5.46 -14.17 -8.31
CA THR A 1 -4.26 -14.15 -9.16
C THR A 1 -3.57 -12.83 -8.93
N HIS A 2 -2.29 -12.81 -8.53
CA HIS A 2 -1.56 -11.56 -8.19
C HIS A 2 -1.13 -10.74 -9.43
N ILE A 3 -1.79 -10.93 -10.57
CA ILE A 3 -1.45 -10.28 -11.85
C ILE A 3 -1.65 -8.77 -11.76
N ASP A 4 -2.75 -8.32 -11.13
CA ASP A 4 -3.03 -6.90 -10.95
C ASP A 4 -1.91 -6.21 -10.16
N LEU A 5 -1.43 -6.84 -9.09
CA LEU A 5 -0.36 -6.30 -8.24
C LEU A 5 0.98 -6.21 -8.99
N ILE A 6 1.31 -7.23 -9.80
CA ILE A 6 2.52 -7.23 -10.65
C ILE A 6 2.43 -6.12 -11.70
N ALA A 7 1.26 -5.96 -12.34
CA ALA A 7 1.06 -4.90 -13.32
C ALA A 7 1.18 -3.51 -12.67
N GLU A 8 0.61 -3.32 -11.48
CA GLU A 8 0.74 -2.08 -10.71
C GLU A 8 2.20 -1.80 -10.34
N ALA A 9 2.95 -2.79 -9.86
CA ALA A 9 4.36 -2.65 -9.49
C ALA A 9 5.27 -2.36 -10.69
N ALA A 10 5.01 -2.98 -11.85
CA ALA A 10 5.78 -2.76 -13.07
C ALA A 10 5.39 -1.48 -13.83
N SER A 11 4.24 -0.87 -13.50
CA SER A 11 3.67 0.28 -14.23
C SER A 11 4.61 1.49 -14.27
N THR A 12 5.47 1.66 -13.27
CA THR A 12 6.45 2.75 -13.20
C THR A 12 7.47 2.69 -14.36
N ASN A 13 7.79 1.48 -14.85
CA ASN A 13 8.76 1.28 -15.94
C ASN A 13 8.08 1.22 -17.32
N GLY A 14 6.79 0.90 -17.40
CA GLY A 14 5.98 1.02 -18.63
C GLY A 14 6.26 -0.02 -19.73
N ASP A 15 7.10 -1.03 -19.50
CA ASP A 15 7.38 -2.12 -20.46
C ASP A 15 7.01 -3.50 -19.86
N ALA A 16 6.41 -4.34 -20.70
CA ALA A 16 6.12 -5.75 -20.41
C ALA A 16 7.36 -6.53 -19.96
N ARG A 17 8.56 -6.17 -20.46
CA ARG A 17 9.82 -6.76 -20.00
C ARG A 17 10.01 -6.62 -18.49
N ALA A 18 9.77 -5.43 -17.95
CA ALA A 18 9.90 -5.18 -16.52
C ALA A 18 8.89 -5.99 -15.70
N ALA A 19 7.67 -6.18 -16.21
CA ALA A 19 6.66 -7.02 -15.56
C ALA A 19 7.06 -8.51 -15.54
N ILE A 20 7.69 -9.00 -16.62
CA ILE A 20 8.18 -10.38 -16.71
C ILE A 20 9.36 -10.59 -15.75
N GLU A 21 10.32 -9.66 -15.73
CA GLU A 21 11.47 -9.73 -14.82
C GLU A 21 11.02 -9.68 -13.34
N LEU A 22 10.06 -8.81 -13.02
CA LEU A 22 9.47 -8.75 -11.68
C LEU A 22 8.77 -10.07 -11.29
N LEU A 23 8.01 -10.66 -12.22
CA LEU A 23 7.36 -11.95 -12.00
C LEU A 23 8.39 -13.07 -11.79
N ASP A 24 9.48 -13.12 -12.56
CA ASP A 24 10.55 -14.11 -12.39
C ASP A 24 11.15 -14.03 -10.99
N THR A 25 11.49 -12.83 -10.52
CA THR A 25 12.01 -12.61 -9.16
C THR A 25 10.98 -13.00 -8.09
N ALA A 26 9.70 -12.64 -8.27
CA ALA A 26 8.64 -13.01 -7.32
C ALA A 26 8.44 -14.54 -7.24
N VAL A 27 8.55 -15.25 -8.36
CA VAL A 27 8.50 -16.72 -8.38
C VAL A 27 9.69 -17.30 -7.61
N ARG A 28 10.90 -16.80 -7.84
CA ARG A 28 12.10 -17.24 -7.10
C ARG A 28 11.98 -17.01 -5.58
N ASN A 29 11.35 -15.92 -5.17
CA ASN A 29 11.06 -15.64 -3.76
C ASN A 29 10.13 -16.70 -3.16
N ALA A 30 9.06 -17.08 -3.88
CA ALA A 30 8.15 -18.13 -3.43
C ALA A 30 8.83 -19.51 -3.37
N GLU A 31 9.63 -19.85 -4.38
CA GLU A 31 10.38 -21.11 -4.44
C GLU A 31 11.42 -21.23 -3.32
N SER A 32 12.12 -20.14 -3.03
CA SER A 32 13.12 -20.08 -1.95
C SER A 32 12.49 -20.32 -0.57
N ASP A 33 11.23 -19.91 -0.39
CA ASP A 33 10.45 -20.18 0.82
C ASP A 33 9.79 -21.58 0.81
N GLY A 34 10.06 -22.42 -0.20
CA GLY A 34 9.50 -23.76 -0.35
C GLY A 34 8.01 -23.79 -0.73
N ARG A 35 7.47 -22.68 -1.24
CA ARG A 35 6.06 -22.54 -1.62
C ARG A 35 5.87 -22.75 -3.12
N ARG A 36 4.70 -23.30 -3.48
CA ARG A 36 4.28 -23.48 -4.89
C ARG A 36 3.27 -22.44 -5.36
N GLU A 37 2.87 -21.56 -4.45
CA GLU A 37 1.89 -20.51 -4.69
C GLU A 37 2.55 -19.16 -4.39
N LEU A 38 2.40 -18.25 -5.35
CA LEU A 38 2.86 -16.88 -5.26
C LEU A 38 1.94 -16.08 -4.33
N ARG A 39 2.52 -15.25 -3.47
CA ARG A 39 1.81 -14.35 -2.54
C ARG A 39 2.13 -12.89 -2.85
N ALA A 40 1.34 -11.98 -2.30
CA ALA A 40 1.60 -10.53 -2.41
C ALA A 40 3.01 -10.14 -1.92
N ASP A 41 3.44 -10.71 -0.78
CA ASP A 41 4.77 -10.50 -0.20
C ASP A 41 5.91 -10.86 -1.17
N ASP A 42 5.72 -11.85 -2.05
CA ASP A 42 6.74 -12.23 -3.04
C ASP A 42 6.93 -11.16 -4.11
N VAL A 43 5.81 -10.58 -4.57
CA VAL A 43 5.78 -9.48 -5.54
C VAL A 43 6.37 -8.22 -4.93
N GLN A 44 5.97 -7.89 -3.70
CA GLN A 44 6.44 -6.71 -3.00
C GLN A 44 7.94 -6.81 -2.70
N ARG A 45 8.46 -7.97 -2.29
CA ARG A 45 9.92 -8.18 -2.12
C ARG A 45 10.67 -7.97 -3.43
N ALA A 46 10.17 -8.57 -4.50
CA ALA A 46 10.75 -8.39 -5.83
C ALA A 46 10.72 -6.92 -6.28
N ALA A 47 9.65 -6.18 -5.96
CA ALA A 47 9.51 -4.77 -6.30
C ALA A 47 10.38 -3.85 -5.41
N ALA A 48 10.66 -4.25 -4.17
CA ALA A 48 11.54 -3.54 -3.26
C ALA A 48 13.01 -3.59 -3.68
N GLU A 49 13.41 -4.64 -4.42
CA GLU A 49 14.74 -4.73 -5.03
C GLU A 49 14.94 -3.75 -6.21
N LEU A 50 13.85 -3.17 -6.73
CA LEU A 50 13.94 -2.19 -7.81
C LEU A 50 14.56 -0.88 -7.29
N PRO A 51 15.52 -0.28 -8.02
CA PRO A 51 16.24 0.92 -7.57
C PRO A 51 15.34 2.13 -7.24
N SER A 52 14.12 2.17 -7.78
CA SER A 52 13.14 3.24 -7.58
C SER A 52 12.37 3.16 -6.25
N THR A 53 12.53 2.10 -5.48
CA THR A 53 11.70 1.83 -4.30
C THR A 53 12.43 2.22 -3.00
N HIS A 54 12.42 3.50 -2.65
CA HIS A 54 12.98 3.98 -1.36
C HIS A 54 11.86 4.37 -0.39
N ALA A 55 11.15 3.38 0.15
CA ALA A 55 10.00 3.63 1.04
C ALA A 55 10.36 4.35 2.35
N ASP A 56 11.52 4.04 2.94
CA ASP A 56 11.89 4.55 4.27
C ASP A 56 12.04 6.07 4.31
N GLY A 57 12.73 6.66 3.33
CA GLY A 57 12.90 8.11 3.22
C GLY A 57 11.58 8.84 2.95
N LEU A 58 10.62 8.18 2.31
CA LEU A 58 9.31 8.76 2.03
C LEU A 58 8.45 8.89 3.29
N VAL A 59 8.57 7.96 4.25
CA VAL A 59 7.86 8.04 5.55
C VAL A 59 8.28 9.28 6.34
N ASP A 60 9.58 9.64 6.27
CA ASP A 60 10.13 10.84 6.91
C ASP A 60 9.59 12.16 6.35
N GLU A 61 8.90 12.14 5.22
CA GLU A 61 8.29 13.34 4.65
C GLU A 61 6.81 13.49 5.03
N LEU A 62 6.19 12.46 5.64
CA LEU A 62 4.74 12.42 5.85
C LEU A 62 4.30 13.14 7.11
N ASN A 63 3.31 14.03 7.00
CA ASN A 63 2.68 14.64 8.17
C ASN A 63 1.88 13.61 9.01
N LEU A 64 1.46 14.00 10.21
CA LEU A 64 0.76 13.11 11.14
C LEU A 64 -0.44 12.39 10.50
N HIS A 65 -1.34 13.10 9.81
CA HIS A 65 -2.51 12.44 9.23
C HIS A 65 -2.17 11.58 8.01
N GLN A 66 -1.14 11.93 7.25
CA GLN A 66 -0.61 11.06 6.18
C GLN A 66 -0.08 9.75 6.78
N LEU A 67 0.66 9.80 7.89
CA LEU A 67 1.12 8.61 8.60
C LEU A 67 -0.04 7.76 9.12
N LEU A 68 -1.05 8.37 9.74
CA LEU A 68 -2.20 7.63 10.29
C LEU A 68 -3.06 6.97 9.18
N VAL A 69 -3.27 7.64 8.04
CA VAL A 69 -3.96 7.03 6.88
C VAL A 69 -3.13 5.88 6.31
N LEU A 70 -1.82 6.07 6.15
CA LEU A 70 -0.92 5.04 5.65
C LEU A 70 -0.88 3.82 6.59
N LEU A 71 -0.88 4.04 7.91
CA LEU A 71 -0.94 2.98 8.92
C LEU A 71 -2.22 2.16 8.81
N ALA A 72 -3.37 2.80 8.66
CA ALA A 72 -4.66 2.13 8.46
C ALA A 72 -4.65 1.25 7.20
N ILE A 73 -4.13 1.78 6.08
CA ILE A 73 -3.97 1.05 4.82
C ILE A 73 -3.03 -0.15 5.02
N ALA A 74 -1.82 0.06 5.54
CA ALA A 74 -0.82 -0.98 5.69
C ALA A 74 -1.30 -2.12 6.62
N ARG A 75 -1.97 -1.80 7.73
CA ARG A 75 -2.53 -2.80 8.65
C ARG A 75 -3.56 -3.70 7.98
N ARG A 76 -4.39 -3.16 7.08
CA ARG A 76 -5.34 -3.97 6.30
C ARG A 76 -4.63 -4.83 5.27
N LEU A 77 -3.66 -4.26 4.56
CA LEU A 77 -2.96 -4.92 3.47
C LEU A 77 -2.01 -6.04 3.93
N ARG A 78 -1.66 -6.09 5.22
CA ARG A 78 -1.01 -7.29 5.81
C ARG A 78 -1.84 -8.57 5.71
N ARG A 79 -3.16 -8.47 5.52
CA ARG A 79 -4.08 -9.62 5.51
C ARG A 79 -4.99 -9.66 4.28
N ALA A 80 -4.83 -8.71 3.36
CA ALA A 80 -5.67 -8.58 2.18
C ALA A 80 -4.88 -7.95 1.03
N ASP A 81 -5.19 -8.35 -0.20
CA ASP A 81 -4.51 -7.83 -1.38
C ASP A 81 -4.86 -6.37 -1.70
N HIS A 82 -6.00 -5.88 -1.20
CA HIS A 82 -6.47 -4.52 -1.40
C HIS A 82 -7.33 -4.04 -0.22
N ILE A 83 -7.51 -2.72 -0.13
CA ILE A 83 -8.43 -2.05 0.79
C ILE A 83 -9.35 -1.10 0.01
N THR A 84 -10.63 -1.02 0.39
CA THR A 84 -11.57 -0.09 -0.27
C THR A 84 -11.56 1.29 0.38
N SER A 85 -12.03 2.32 -0.33
CA SER A 85 -12.17 3.68 0.25
C SER A 85 -13.04 3.70 1.53
N GLY A 86 -14.10 2.89 1.59
CA GLY A 86 -14.94 2.79 2.79
C GLY A 86 -14.25 2.11 3.96
N ASP A 87 -13.41 1.10 3.70
CA ASP A 87 -12.58 0.48 4.74
C ASP A 87 -11.53 1.46 5.28
N ILE A 88 -10.95 2.29 4.41
CA ILE A 88 -9.96 3.31 4.80
C ILE A 88 -10.60 4.28 5.80
N ASP A 89 -11.80 4.79 5.53
CA ASP A 89 -12.47 5.73 6.43
C ASP A 89 -12.68 5.13 7.83
N GLN A 90 -13.13 3.88 7.90
CA GLN A 90 -13.41 3.20 9.16
C GLN A 90 -12.13 2.89 9.93
N LEU A 91 -11.12 2.32 9.26
CA LEU A 91 -9.87 1.94 9.90
C LEU A 91 -9.04 3.16 10.31
N TYR A 92 -9.07 4.23 9.50
CA TYR A 92 -8.43 5.49 9.86
C TYR A 92 -9.03 6.09 11.13
N ALA A 93 -10.36 6.04 11.30
CA ALA A 93 -11.00 6.52 12.52
C ALA A 93 -10.51 5.75 13.76
N VAL A 94 -10.41 4.43 13.67
CA VAL A 94 -9.87 3.58 14.75
C VAL A 94 -8.41 3.93 15.05
N VAL A 95 -7.56 4.07 14.03
CA VAL A 95 -6.16 4.48 14.18
C VAL A 95 -6.06 5.88 14.81
N CYS A 96 -6.93 6.81 14.43
CA CYS A 96 -7.00 8.13 15.05
C CYS A 96 -7.33 8.06 16.55
N GLU A 97 -8.28 7.21 16.95
CA GLU A 97 -8.63 6.98 18.36
C GLU A 97 -7.45 6.40 19.16
N GLU A 98 -6.77 5.37 18.62
CA GLU A 98 -5.60 4.75 19.25
C GLU A 98 -4.45 5.75 19.50
N HIS A 99 -4.31 6.73 18.60
CA HIS A 99 -3.28 7.77 18.66
C HIS A 99 -3.81 9.11 19.19
N GLU A 100 -4.97 9.12 19.87
CA GLU A 100 -5.57 10.30 20.52
C GLU A 100 -5.61 11.54 19.61
N THR A 101 -6.03 11.33 18.36
CA THR A 101 -6.05 12.34 17.30
C THR A 101 -7.44 12.43 16.71
N ASN A 102 -7.95 13.64 16.49
CA ASN A 102 -9.28 13.80 15.89
C ASN A 102 -9.26 13.43 14.39
N PRO A 103 -10.18 12.56 13.92
CA PRO A 103 -10.23 12.16 12.52
C PRO A 103 -10.62 13.33 11.61
N ARG A 104 -10.07 13.32 10.39
CA ARG A 104 -10.43 14.26 9.32
C ARG A 104 -11.68 13.80 8.55
N SER A 105 -12.27 14.74 7.81
CA SER A 105 -13.41 14.44 6.93
C SER A 105 -13.03 13.49 5.79
N HIS A 106 -14.00 12.72 5.30
CA HIS A 106 -13.83 11.80 4.17
C HIS A 106 -13.09 12.42 2.97
N THR A 107 -13.50 13.62 2.53
CA THR A 107 -12.85 14.31 1.40
C THR A 107 -11.38 14.64 1.68
N THR A 108 -11.03 14.92 2.93
CA THR A 108 -9.64 15.19 3.33
C THR A 108 -8.82 13.90 3.36
N ILE A 109 -9.39 12.81 3.87
CA ILE A 109 -8.77 11.48 3.84
C ILE A 109 -8.43 11.09 2.40
N TRP A 110 -9.36 11.31 1.46
CA TRP A 110 -9.11 10.98 0.06
C TRP A 110 -8.00 11.81 -0.58
N LYS A 111 -7.90 13.10 -0.25
CA LYS A 111 -6.75 13.93 -0.68
C LYS A 111 -5.44 13.37 -0.15
N ILE A 112 -5.41 12.96 1.13
CA ILE A 112 -4.24 12.33 1.74
C ILE A 112 -3.87 11.02 1.03
N VAL A 113 -4.83 10.16 0.70
CA VAL A 113 -4.56 8.93 -0.07
C VAL A 113 -3.91 9.25 -1.42
N LYS A 114 -4.39 10.29 -2.11
CA LYS A 114 -3.80 10.75 -3.39
C LYS A 114 -2.40 11.34 -3.24
N GLU A 115 -2.11 12.03 -2.14
CA GLU A 115 -0.76 12.51 -1.84
C GLU A 115 0.21 11.36 -1.54
N ILE A 116 -0.24 10.34 -0.82
CA ILE A 116 0.53 9.12 -0.55
C ILE A 116 0.77 8.32 -1.85
N GLU A 117 -0.24 8.23 -2.72
CA GLU A 117 -0.11 7.62 -4.05
C GLU A 117 0.92 8.34 -4.92
N ALA A 118 0.92 9.68 -4.91
CA ALA A 118 1.90 10.47 -5.66
C ALA A 118 3.35 10.26 -5.18
N LYS A 119 3.54 9.82 -3.93
CA LYS A 119 4.84 9.41 -3.38
C LYS A 119 5.21 7.96 -3.73
N GLY A 120 4.32 7.19 -4.36
CA GLY A 120 4.57 5.81 -4.76
C GLY A 120 4.48 4.78 -3.63
N LEU A 121 3.94 5.16 -2.47
CA LEU A 121 3.77 4.25 -1.33
C LEU A 121 2.52 3.36 -1.47
N VAL A 122 1.50 3.84 -2.21
CA VAL A 122 0.28 3.10 -2.52
C VAL A 122 -0.08 3.30 -3.99
N ALA A 123 -0.89 2.40 -4.54
CA ALA A 123 -1.54 2.59 -5.84
C ALA A 123 -3.06 2.54 -5.66
N THR A 124 -3.80 3.27 -6.51
CA THR A 124 -5.26 3.25 -6.49
C THR A 124 -5.84 2.82 -7.83
N ARG A 125 -6.91 2.01 -7.77
CA ARG A 125 -7.62 1.53 -8.94
C ARG A 125 -9.12 1.60 -8.72
N VAL A 126 -9.84 2.23 -9.64
CA VAL A 126 -11.30 2.31 -9.57
C VAL A 126 -11.92 1.10 -10.27
N ALA A 127 -12.69 0.32 -9.53
CA ALA A 127 -13.40 -0.85 -10.06
C ALA A 127 -14.93 -0.71 -9.89
N PRO A 128 -15.73 -1.36 -10.75
CA PRO A 128 -17.17 -1.47 -10.55
C PRO A 128 -17.48 -2.27 -9.27
N VAL A 129 -18.51 -1.86 -8.54
CA VAL A 129 -19.00 -2.62 -7.39
C VAL A 129 -19.89 -3.75 -7.89
N GLY A 130 -19.30 -4.91 -8.22
CA GLY A 130 -20.02 -6.16 -8.55
C GLY A 130 -21.28 -5.98 -9.40
N SER A 131 -22.34 -6.71 -9.07
CA SER A 131 -23.64 -6.73 -9.78
C SER A 131 -24.54 -5.50 -9.51
N GLY A 132 -23.99 -4.38 -9.05
CA GLY A 132 -24.74 -3.18 -8.67
C GLY A 132 -24.38 -1.91 -9.47
N ARG A 133 -25.08 -0.81 -9.18
CA ARG A 133 -24.70 0.54 -9.62
C ARG A 133 -23.75 1.15 -8.59
N GLY A 134 -22.47 1.28 -8.93
CA GLY A 134 -21.49 1.94 -8.07
C GLY A 134 -20.05 1.73 -8.57
N ARG A 135 -19.17 2.63 -8.17
CA ARG A 135 -17.71 2.50 -8.34
C ARG A 135 -17.07 2.55 -6.96
N THR A 136 -16.12 1.68 -6.69
CA THR A 136 -15.30 1.72 -5.48
C THR A 136 -13.85 1.84 -5.88
N THR A 137 -13.09 2.60 -5.10
CA THR A 137 -11.66 2.68 -5.28
C THR A 137 -10.99 1.64 -4.38
N HIS A 138 -10.21 0.78 -5.01
CA HIS A 138 -9.30 -0.16 -4.37
C HIS A 138 -7.95 0.51 -4.22
N VAL A 139 -7.30 0.29 -3.08
CA VAL A 139 -5.95 0.77 -2.78
C VAL A 139 -5.07 -0.43 -2.46
N THR A 140 -3.85 -0.43 -2.99
CA THR A 140 -2.85 -1.50 -2.87
C THR A 140 -1.49 -0.91 -2.52
N MET A 141 -0.55 -1.76 -2.12
CA MET A 141 0.87 -1.41 -1.91
C MET A 141 1.72 -2.30 -2.81
N PRO A 142 1.93 -1.94 -4.09
CA PRO A 142 2.56 -2.83 -5.06
C PRO A 142 4.08 -2.92 -4.90
N THR A 143 4.70 -1.85 -4.42
CA THR A 143 6.16 -1.70 -4.37
C THR A 143 6.72 -1.86 -2.95
N VAL A 144 5.88 -1.79 -1.92
CA VAL A 144 6.33 -1.76 -0.52
C VAL A 144 5.62 -2.85 0.27
N LEU A 145 6.37 -3.55 1.14
CA LEU A 145 5.77 -4.50 2.07
C LEU A 145 5.08 -3.77 3.22
N PRO A 146 3.78 -4.02 3.46
CA PRO A 146 3.09 -3.45 4.62
C PRO A 146 3.75 -3.84 5.95
N ALA A 147 4.31 -5.06 6.03
CA ALA A 147 4.96 -5.59 7.23
C ALA A 147 6.20 -4.77 7.64
N ASP A 148 6.97 -4.28 6.66
CA ASP A 148 8.18 -3.51 6.91
C ASP A 148 7.84 -2.05 7.24
N LEU A 149 6.78 -1.52 6.61
CA LEU A 149 6.40 -0.11 6.76
C LEU A 149 5.70 0.20 8.09
N ILE A 150 4.89 -0.73 8.62
CA ILE A 150 4.14 -0.53 9.87
C ILE A 150 5.03 -0.13 11.05
N PRO A 151 6.08 -0.89 11.43
CA PRO A 151 6.92 -0.52 12.57
C PRO A 151 7.58 0.85 12.34
N ARG A 152 7.97 1.15 11.09
CA ARG A 152 8.56 2.44 10.73
C ARG A 152 7.61 3.62 10.92
N ILE A 153 6.33 3.43 10.56
CA ILE A 153 5.27 4.43 10.77
C ILE A 153 4.98 4.59 12.27
N GLU A 154 4.86 3.49 13.00
CA GLU A 154 4.57 3.50 14.45
C GLU A 154 5.67 4.22 15.25
N ASP A 155 6.92 4.12 14.82
CA ASP A 155 8.06 4.88 15.37
C ASP A 155 8.03 6.39 15.05
N GLU A 156 7.47 6.76 13.90
CA GLU A 156 7.44 8.14 13.40
C GLU A 156 6.24 8.94 13.95
N VAL A 157 5.10 8.29 14.15
CA VAL A 157 3.86 8.94 14.64
C VAL A 157 4.09 9.75 15.93
N PRO A 158 4.77 9.24 16.97
CA PRO A 158 5.06 10.00 18.19
C PRO A 158 5.93 11.24 17.95
N ARG A 159 6.78 11.24 16.92
CA ARG A 159 7.66 12.37 16.57
C ARG A 159 6.89 13.51 15.91
N ARG A 160 5.82 13.20 15.17
CA ARG A 160 4.95 14.19 14.50
C ARG A 160 3.83 14.76 15.37
N ARG A 161 3.58 14.19 16.54
CA ARG A 161 2.65 14.75 17.54
C ARG A 161 3.27 15.88 18.38
N ARG A 162 4.61 16.01 18.37
CA ARG A 162 5.35 17.00 19.18
C ARG A 162 5.45 18.35 18.49
#